data_AF-E8KGM8-F1
#
_entry.id   AF-E8KGM8-F1
#
_cell.length_a   1.000
_cell.length_b   1.000
_cell.length_c   1.000
_cell.angle_alpha   90.00
_cell.angle_beta   90.00
_cell.angle_gamma   90.00
#
_symmetry.space_group_name_H-M   'P 1'
#
loop_
_entity.id
_entity.type
_entity.pdbx_description
1 polymer ?
#
loop_
_entity_poly.entity_id
_entity_poly.type
_entity_poly.pdbx_seq_one_letter_code
_entity_poly.pdbx_strand_id
1 'polypeptide(L)'
;MNYRVLFIISTFILVIGFGGLFMLPNAEDNIPQNETAAASTETTTQPEVATKVITTATLNRDLTKGALIQAEDYTLSELTVPETSPLFSNDLKSLLEAATVPTLQGFVTTENIKAGSLLQPELLITPDDPRFILFSINPQQEVAYRVYIQSTEQYI
;
A
#
# COMPACT_ATOMS: atom_id res chain seq x y z
N MET A 1 54.03 17.53 11.77
CA MET A 1 52.72 18.22 11.69
C MET A 1 52.23 18.54 13.10
N ASN A 2 51.83 19.78 13.37
CA ASN A 2 51.30 20.15 14.68
C ASN A 2 49.90 19.57 14.84
N TYR A 3 49.78 18.45 15.56
CA TYR A 3 48.51 17.78 15.90
C TYR A 3 47.50 18.75 16.55
N ARG A 4 47.99 19.78 17.23
CA ARG A 4 47.18 20.87 17.79
C ARG A 4 46.44 21.68 16.72
N VAL A 5 47.06 21.93 15.56
CA VAL A 5 46.44 22.66 14.44
C VAL A 5 45.38 21.78 13.77
N LEU A 6 45.66 20.48 13.63
CA LEU A 6 44.73 19.49 13.07
C LEU A 6 43.46 19.37 13.92
N PHE A 7 43.60 19.38 15.25
CA PHE A 7 42.47 19.33 16.17
C PHE A 7 41.57 20.57 16.07
N ILE A 8 42.16 21.77 15.93
CA ILE A 8 41.40 23.02 15.78
C ILE A 8 40.62 23.02 14.47
N ILE A 9 41.25 22.62 13.36
CA ILE A 9 40.59 22.56 12.04
C ILE A 9 39.44 21.54 12.06
N SER A 10 39.66 20.36 12.64
CA SER A 10 38.61 19.33 12.78
C SER A 10 37.43 19.82 13.61
N THR A 11 37.67 20.60 14.66
CA THR A 11 36.61 21.16 15.51
C THR A 11 35.78 22.20 14.75
N PHE A 12 36.43 23.07 13.97
CA PHE A 12 35.74 24.04 13.11
C PHE A 12 34.86 23.36 12.06
N ILE A 13 35.37 22.32 11.40
CA ILE A 13 34.59 21.55 10.41
C ILE A 13 33.35 20.91 11.05
N LEU A 14 33.48 20.37 12.27
CA LEU A 14 32.36 19.75 12.98
C LEU A 14 31.29 20.78 13.38
N VAL A 15 31.70 21.95 13.87
CA VAL A 15 30.75 23.02 14.23
C VAL A 15 30.03 23.59 13.01
N ILE A 16 30.74 23.79 11.89
CA ILE A 16 30.15 24.28 10.64
C ILE A 16 29.25 23.20 10.01
N GLY A 17 29.64 21.93 10.08
CA GLY A 17 28.83 20.81 9.57
C GLY A 17 27.53 20.61 10.34
N PHE A 18 27.57 20.66 11.68
CA PHE A 18 26.36 20.59 12.50
C PHE A 18 25.53 21.88 12.43
N GLY A 19 26.18 23.05 12.37
CA GLY A 19 25.50 24.34 12.23
C GLY A 19 24.81 24.50 10.88
N GLY A 20 25.42 24.02 9.79
CA GLY A 20 24.84 24.05 8.45
C GLY A 20 23.63 23.14 8.29
N LEU A 21 23.58 22.00 8.99
CA LEU A 21 22.43 21.09 8.96
C LEU A 21 21.17 21.72 9.59
N PHE A 22 21.34 22.59 10.60
CA PHE A 22 20.25 23.30 11.27
C PHE A 22 19.83 24.60 10.57
N MET A 23 20.59 25.06 9.57
CA MET A 23 20.27 26.24 8.77
C MET A 23 19.69 25.87 7.39
N LEU A 24 19.16 24.65 7.22
CA LEU A 24 18.34 24.32 6.06
C LEU A 24 16.93 24.89 6.29
N PRO A 25 16.54 25.99 5.63
CA PRO A 25 15.17 26.46 5.70
C PRO A 25 14.30 25.39 5.04
N ASN A 26 13.13 25.09 5.61
CA ASN A 26 12.07 24.43 4.86
C ASN A 26 11.93 25.22 3.55
N ALA A 27 12.14 24.55 2.42
CA ALA A 27 12.18 25.19 1.12
C ALA A 27 10.76 25.60 0.70
N GLU A 28 10.28 26.67 1.30
CA GLU A 28 9.30 27.59 0.73
C GLU A 28 9.93 28.99 0.81
N ASP A 29 10.08 29.60 -0.36
CA ASP A 29 10.42 30.99 -0.62
C ASP A 29 11.86 31.50 -0.38
N ASN A 30 12.59 31.55 -1.52
CA ASN A 30 13.20 32.77 -2.11
C ASN A 30 14.33 33.51 -1.33
N ILE A 31 15.62 33.51 -1.79
CA ILE A 31 16.37 34.56 -2.58
C ILE A 31 17.86 34.59 -2.06
N PRO A 32 18.95 35.13 -2.70
CA PRO A 32 19.15 35.84 -3.99
C PRO A 32 20.28 35.34 -4.95
N GLN A 33 20.02 35.54 -6.25
CA GLN A 33 20.83 36.25 -7.27
C GLN A 33 22.38 36.15 -7.29
N ASN A 34 22.89 35.55 -8.37
CA ASN A 34 24.04 36.11 -9.10
C ASN A 34 23.75 36.04 -10.62
N GLU A 35 24.13 37.10 -11.34
CA GLU A 35 23.63 37.52 -12.65
C GLU A 35 24.04 36.61 -13.83
N THR A 36 23.14 36.42 -14.81
CA THR A 36 23.26 36.91 -16.22
C THR A 36 22.48 36.01 -17.20
N ALA A 37 21.82 36.68 -18.16
CA ALA A 37 21.27 36.20 -19.43
C ALA A 37 19.79 35.77 -19.45
N ALA A 38 19.04 36.58 -20.19
CA ALA A 38 17.68 36.38 -20.59
C ALA A 38 17.47 35.04 -21.30
N ALA A 39 16.48 34.29 -20.83
CA ALA A 39 15.65 33.45 -21.67
C ALA A 39 14.27 33.42 -21.01
N SER A 40 13.31 34.08 -21.64
CA SER A 40 11.89 33.82 -21.44
C SER A 40 11.67 32.33 -21.71
N THR A 41 11.71 31.53 -20.66
CA THR A 41 11.17 30.18 -20.71
C THR A 41 9.71 30.36 -20.39
N GLU A 42 8.92 30.39 -21.46
CA GLU A 42 7.52 30.05 -21.42
C GLU A 42 7.36 28.90 -20.43
N THR A 43 6.67 29.17 -19.34
CA THR A 43 6.18 28.12 -18.45
C THR A 43 5.27 27.27 -19.33
N THR A 44 5.82 26.19 -19.89
CA THR A 44 5.01 25.10 -20.41
C THR A 44 4.24 24.60 -19.20
N THR A 45 3.02 25.10 -19.03
CA THR A 45 2.07 24.62 -18.05
C THR A 45 1.77 23.18 -18.43
N GLN A 46 2.61 22.26 -17.97
CA GLN A 46 2.29 20.85 -17.98
C GLN A 46 0.97 20.74 -17.20
N PRO A 47 -0.09 20.15 -17.77
CA PRO A 47 -1.35 20.03 -17.07
C PRO A 47 -1.07 19.37 -15.73
N GLU A 48 -1.49 20.02 -14.65
CA GLU A 48 -1.45 19.46 -13.30
C GLU A 48 -2.22 18.14 -13.35
N VAL A 49 -1.49 17.03 -13.46
CA VAL A 49 -2.11 15.72 -13.53
C VAL A 49 -2.65 15.47 -12.14
N ALA A 50 -3.97 15.52 -11.99
CA ALA A 50 -4.64 15.24 -10.73
C ALA A 50 -4.08 13.93 -10.14
N THR A 51 -3.67 13.99 -8.88
CA THR A 51 -3.11 12.84 -8.16
C THR A 51 -4.06 12.42 -7.04
N LYS A 52 -4.09 11.12 -6.76
CA LYS A 52 -4.88 10.55 -5.67
C LYS A 52 -4.02 9.55 -4.88
N VAL A 53 -4.23 9.54 -3.56
CA VAL A 53 -3.62 8.56 -2.66
C VAL A 53 -4.46 7.28 -2.70
N ILE A 54 -3.81 6.16 -3.00
CA ILE A 54 -4.39 4.81 -2.97
C ILE A 54 -3.72 3.97 -1.88
N THR A 55 -4.44 2.96 -1.39
CA THR A 55 -3.90 1.97 -0.45
C THR A 55 -3.75 0.64 -1.17
N THR A 56 -2.55 0.08 -1.21
CA THR A 56 -2.28 -1.21 -1.88
C THR A 56 -1.77 -2.24 -0.88
N ALA A 57 -1.87 -3.52 -1.23
CA ALA A 57 -1.33 -4.63 -0.44
C ALA A 57 -0.47 -5.54 -1.31
N THR A 58 0.78 -5.75 -0.93
CA THR A 58 1.70 -6.68 -1.58
C THR A 58 1.75 -7.99 -0.82
N LEU A 59 1.61 -9.12 -1.50
CA LEU A 59 1.69 -10.43 -0.85
C LEU A 59 3.13 -10.80 -0.43
N ASN A 60 3.25 -11.31 0.78
CA ASN A 60 4.51 -11.81 1.35
C ASN A 60 4.75 -13.30 1.04
N ARG A 61 3.70 -14.04 0.66
CA ARG A 61 3.77 -15.45 0.27
C ARG A 61 2.76 -15.80 -0.83
N ASP A 62 2.95 -16.97 -1.45
CA ASP A 62 1.96 -17.52 -2.37
C ASP A 62 0.67 -17.86 -1.61
N LEU A 63 -0.48 -17.45 -2.16
CA LEU A 63 -1.81 -17.82 -1.66
C LEU A 63 -2.53 -18.65 -2.72
N THR A 64 -3.10 -19.77 -2.30
CA THR A 64 -3.97 -20.57 -3.16
C THR A 64 -5.38 -20.01 -3.17
N LYS A 65 -6.18 -20.38 -4.17
CA LYS A 65 -7.62 -20.14 -4.20
C LYS A 65 -8.27 -20.68 -2.92
N GLY A 66 -9.17 -19.90 -2.33
CA GLY A 66 -9.86 -20.26 -1.11
C GLY A 66 -9.03 -20.10 0.17
N ALA A 67 -7.80 -19.56 0.06
CA ALA A 67 -6.97 -19.32 1.22
C ALA A 67 -7.51 -18.15 2.05
N LEU A 68 -7.56 -18.34 3.36
CA LEU A 68 -7.89 -17.31 4.33
C LEU A 68 -6.65 -16.44 4.61
N ILE A 69 -6.74 -15.15 4.28
CA ILE A 69 -5.65 -14.19 4.44
C ILE A 69 -5.38 -13.96 5.93
N GLN A 70 -4.12 -14.10 6.32
CA GLN A 70 -3.60 -13.75 7.65
C GLN A 70 -2.86 -12.41 7.61
N ALA A 71 -2.61 -11.83 8.79
CA ALA A 71 -1.96 -10.52 8.90
C ALA A 71 -0.52 -10.53 8.36
N GLU A 72 0.18 -11.66 8.46
CA GLU A 72 1.54 -11.85 7.94
C GLU A 72 1.60 -12.05 6.42
N ASP A 73 0.45 -12.27 5.76
CA ASP A 73 0.40 -12.64 4.34
C ASP A 73 0.62 -11.45 3.40
N TYR A 74 0.52 -10.23 3.92
CA TYR A 74 0.59 -9.02 3.11
C TYR A 74 1.29 -7.88 3.82
N THR A 75 1.72 -6.90 3.03
CA THR A 75 2.25 -5.61 3.49
C THR A 75 1.44 -4.50 2.85
N LEU A 76 0.83 -3.63 3.67
CA LEU A 76 0.10 -2.45 3.19
C LEU A 76 1.05 -1.31 2.88
N SER A 77 0.76 -0.57 1.81
CA SER A 77 1.46 0.65 1.43
C SER A 77 0.47 1.71 0.97
N GLU A 78 0.79 2.98 1.22
CA GLU A 78 0.11 4.10 0.59
C GLU A 78 0.95 4.64 -0.56
N LEU A 79 0.31 4.95 -1.68
CA LEU A 79 0.98 5.48 -2.86
C LEU A 79 0.17 6.64 -3.45
N THR A 80 0.85 7.75 -3.74
CA THR A 80 0.27 8.84 -4.52
C THR A 80 0.48 8.55 -6.00
N VAL A 81 -0.62 8.37 -6.74
CA VAL A 81 -0.59 8.05 -8.17
C VAL A 81 -1.38 9.09 -8.98
N PRO A 82 -1.00 9.36 -10.24
CA PRO A 82 -1.84 10.10 -11.18
C PRO A 82 -3.21 9.42 -11.34
N GLU A 83 -4.29 10.18 -11.50
CA GLU A 83 -5.66 9.65 -11.71
C GLU A 83 -5.80 8.72 -12.93
N THR A 84 -4.88 8.80 -13.89
CA THR A 84 -4.82 7.94 -15.07
C THR A 84 -4.07 6.62 -14.84
N SER A 85 -3.55 6.38 -13.62
CA SER A 85 -2.72 5.22 -13.31
C SER A 85 -3.53 3.92 -13.35
N PRO A 86 -3.00 2.84 -13.95
CA PRO A 86 -3.66 1.52 -13.87
C PRO A 86 -3.70 0.98 -12.43
N LEU A 87 -2.90 1.53 -11.51
CA LEU A 87 -2.83 1.06 -10.12
C LEU A 87 -4.13 1.32 -9.32
N PHE A 88 -5.10 2.08 -9.85
CA PHE A 88 -6.40 2.22 -9.19
C PHE A 88 -7.16 0.90 -9.07
N SER A 89 -6.94 -0.08 -9.96
CA SER A 89 -7.54 -1.41 -9.80
C SER A 89 -6.99 -2.15 -8.57
N ASN A 90 -5.88 -1.70 -7.99
CA ASN A 90 -5.30 -2.26 -6.78
C ASN A 90 -5.62 -1.43 -5.53
N ASP A 91 -6.46 -0.39 -5.65
CA ASP A 91 -6.83 0.46 -4.52
C ASP A 91 -7.81 -0.27 -3.59
N LEU A 92 -7.31 -0.63 -2.40
CA LEU A 92 -8.05 -1.35 -1.36
C LEU A 92 -8.67 -0.40 -0.33
N LYS A 93 -8.49 0.92 -0.49
CA LYS A 93 -8.91 1.91 0.51
C LYS A 93 -10.40 1.79 0.86
N SER A 94 -11.28 1.79 -0.14
CA SER A 94 -12.72 1.64 0.07
C SER A 94 -13.10 0.33 0.75
N LEU A 95 -12.38 -0.76 0.45
CA LEU A 95 -12.62 -2.08 1.03
C LEU A 95 -12.24 -2.11 2.52
N LEU A 96 -11.10 -1.51 2.86
CA LEU A 96 -10.60 -1.43 4.24
C LEU A 96 -11.44 -0.47 5.10
N GLU A 97 -11.93 0.62 4.52
CA GLU A 97 -12.83 1.58 5.20
C GLU A 97 -14.23 1.00 5.47
N ALA A 98 -14.69 0.06 4.65
CA ALA A 98 -15.96 -0.63 4.85
C ALA A 98 -15.91 -1.70 5.95
N ALA A 99 -14.71 -2.21 6.26
CA ALA A 99 -14.51 -3.22 7.29
C ALA A 99 -14.55 -2.61 8.69
N THR A 100 -15.01 -3.38 9.68
CA THR A 100 -15.03 -2.93 11.09
C THR A 100 -13.62 -2.64 11.61
N VAL A 101 -12.64 -3.37 11.10
CA VAL A 101 -11.21 -3.15 11.35
C VAL A 101 -10.54 -3.03 9.98
N PRO A 102 -9.70 -2.01 9.74
CA PRO A 102 -9.05 -1.79 8.45
C PRO A 102 -7.92 -2.81 8.22
N THR A 103 -8.31 -4.06 7.98
CA THR A 103 -7.42 -5.21 7.80
C THR A 103 -7.94 -6.12 6.69
N LEU A 104 -7.03 -6.79 5.98
CA LEU A 104 -7.39 -7.87 5.04
C LEU A 104 -7.44 -9.23 5.73
N GLN A 105 -7.09 -9.29 7.01
CA GLN A 105 -7.18 -10.52 7.78
C GLN A 105 -8.62 -11.06 7.78
N GLY A 106 -8.74 -12.34 7.48
CA GLY A 106 -10.03 -13.03 7.42
C GLY A 106 -10.72 -12.95 6.06
N PHE A 107 -10.17 -12.24 5.08
CA PHE A 107 -10.66 -12.29 3.70
C PHE A 107 -10.23 -13.59 3.02
N VAL A 108 -10.95 -13.99 1.97
CA VAL A 108 -10.64 -15.20 1.20
C VAL A 108 -10.29 -14.85 -0.23
N THR A 109 -9.25 -15.49 -0.77
CA THR A 109 -8.84 -15.31 -2.17
C THR A 109 -9.72 -16.10 -3.14
N THR A 110 -10.06 -15.51 -4.28
CA THR A 110 -10.86 -16.18 -5.33
C THR A 110 -10.03 -17.05 -6.28
N GLU A 111 -8.71 -16.82 -6.32
CA GLU A 111 -7.76 -17.49 -7.21
C GLU A 111 -6.37 -17.69 -6.56
N ASN A 112 -5.47 -18.36 -7.30
CA ASN A 112 -4.09 -18.53 -6.87
C ASN A 112 -3.29 -17.26 -7.18
N ILE A 113 -2.63 -16.68 -6.18
CA ILE A 113 -1.88 -15.44 -6.30
C ILE A 113 -0.44 -15.66 -5.83
N LYS A 114 0.53 -15.16 -6.59
CA LYS A 114 1.96 -15.31 -6.27
C LYS A 114 2.45 -14.24 -5.30
N ALA A 115 3.43 -14.62 -4.47
CA ALA A 115 4.18 -13.69 -3.63
C ALA A 115 4.73 -12.51 -4.46
N GLY A 116 4.73 -11.31 -3.88
CA GLY A 116 5.13 -10.07 -4.53
C GLY A 116 4.06 -9.43 -5.41
N SER A 117 2.94 -10.10 -5.65
CA SER A 117 1.81 -9.51 -6.40
C SER A 117 1.06 -8.49 -5.55
N LEU A 118 0.51 -7.47 -6.20
CA LEU A 118 -0.47 -6.58 -5.60
C LEU A 118 -1.84 -7.27 -5.57
N LEU A 119 -2.52 -7.21 -4.43
CA LEU A 119 -3.90 -7.65 -4.31
C LEU A 119 -4.83 -6.65 -5.03
N GLN A 120 -5.91 -7.21 -5.56
CA GLN A 120 -6.99 -6.46 -6.20
C GLN A 120 -8.28 -6.73 -5.41
N PRO A 121 -9.14 -5.73 -5.16
CA PRO A 121 -10.40 -5.91 -4.45
C PRO A 121 -11.27 -7.03 -5.02
N GLU A 122 -11.28 -7.20 -6.35
CA GLU A 122 -12.10 -8.18 -7.07
C GLU A 122 -11.67 -9.64 -6.79
N LEU A 123 -10.44 -9.82 -6.31
CA LEU A 123 -9.87 -11.14 -5.98
C LEU A 123 -10.12 -11.55 -4.54
N LEU A 124 -10.84 -10.72 -3.78
CA LEU A 124 -11.09 -10.89 -2.36
C LEU A 124 -12.57 -11.07 -2.07
N ILE A 125 -12.86 -11.99 -1.16
CA ILE A 125 -14.20 -12.21 -0.60
C ILE A 125 -14.15 -11.76 0.87
N THR A 126 -15.05 -10.84 1.23
CA THR A 126 -15.20 -10.36 2.61
C THR A 126 -15.84 -11.44 3.49
N PRO A 127 -15.58 -11.44 4.81
CA PRO A 127 -16.26 -12.34 5.76
C PRO A 127 -17.79 -12.29 5.70
N ASP A 128 -18.35 -11.13 5.34
CA ASP A 128 -19.79 -10.90 5.26
C ASP A 128 -20.41 -11.25 3.90
N ASP A 129 -19.60 -11.61 2.90
CA ASP A 129 -20.09 -12.02 1.58
C ASP A 129 -20.76 -13.40 1.68
N PRO A 130 -21.99 -13.59 1.14
CA PRO A 130 -22.67 -14.89 1.12
C PRO A 130 -21.85 -16.03 0.48
N ARG A 131 -20.90 -15.71 -0.39
CA ARG A 131 -20.00 -16.67 -1.05
C ARG A 131 -18.84 -17.10 -0.17
N PHE A 132 -18.59 -16.44 0.95
CA PHE A 132 -17.45 -16.70 1.83
C PHE A 132 -17.35 -18.17 2.23
N ILE A 133 -18.46 -18.76 2.67
CA ILE A 133 -18.51 -20.18 3.06
C ILE A 133 -18.22 -21.13 1.90
N LEU A 134 -18.58 -20.76 0.67
CA LEU A 134 -18.33 -21.60 -0.50
C LEU A 134 -16.85 -21.63 -0.89
N PHE A 135 -16.13 -20.54 -0.62
CA PHE A 135 -14.71 -20.41 -0.97
C PHE A 135 -13.77 -20.78 0.18
N SER A 136 -14.21 -20.70 1.43
CA SER A 136 -13.39 -21.02 2.61
C SER A 136 -13.37 -22.51 2.96
N ILE A 137 -14.28 -23.32 2.42
CA ILE A 137 -14.34 -24.76 2.70
C ILE A 137 -13.72 -25.60 1.59
N ASN A 138 -13.17 -26.76 1.95
CA ASN A 138 -12.74 -27.76 1.00
C ASN A 138 -13.94 -28.65 0.59
N PRO A 139 -14.47 -28.55 -0.65
CA PRO A 139 -15.66 -29.31 -1.06
C PRO A 139 -15.44 -30.84 -1.09
N GLN A 140 -14.20 -31.32 -1.05
CA GLN A 140 -13.91 -32.76 -0.99
C GLN A 140 -13.92 -33.33 0.43
N GLN A 141 -13.81 -32.48 1.45
CA GLN A 141 -13.66 -32.90 2.85
C GLN A 141 -14.75 -32.33 3.76
N GLU A 142 -15.32 -31.20 3.38
CA GLU A 142 -16.22 -30.39 4.19
C GLU A 142 -17.54 -30.17 3.45
N VAL A 143 -18.61 -30.08 4.22
CA VAL A 143 -19.97 -29.88 3.69
C VAL A 143 -20.50 -28.56 4.25
N ALA A 144 -20.82 -27.62 3.37
CA ALA A 144 -21.29 -26.28 3.75
C ALA A 144 -22.58 -26.31 4.59
N TYR A 145 -23.49 -27.25 4.29
CA TYR A 145 -24.79 -27.33 4.93
C TYR A 145 -25.29 -28.78 5.01
N ARG A 146 -25.87 -29.16 6.17
CA ARG A 146 -26.56 -30.43 6.35
C ARG A 146 -28.05 -30.17 6.52
N VAL A 147 -28.85 -30.58 5.54
CA VAL A 147 -30.31 -30.63 5.69
C VAL A 147 -30.68 -32.01 6.22
N TYR A 148 -31.20 -32.07 7.44
CA TYR A 148 -31.74 -33.31 7.99
C TYR A 148 -33.19 -33.47 7.51
N ILE A 149 -33.45 -34.44 6.63
CA ILE A 149 -34.82 -34.81 6.26
C ILE A 149 -35.40 -35.66 7.39
N GLN A 150 -36.45 -35.17 8.05
CA GLN A 150 -37.16 -35.95 9.06
C GLN A 150 -37.94 -37.07 8.39
N SER A 151 -38.02 -38.24 9.02
CA SER A 151 -38.71 -39.42 8.47
C SER A 151 -40.18 -39.17 8.16
N THR A 152 -40.82 -38.19 8.81
CA THR A 152 -42.20 -37.76 8.56
C THR A 152 -42.39 -36.96 7.27
N GLU A 153 -41.30 -36.45 6.69
CA GLU A 153 -41.28 -35.68 5.44
C GLU A 153 -40.83 -36.54 4.23
N GLN A 154 -40.62 -37.84 4.44
CA GLN A 154 -40.34 -38.78 3.34
C GLN A 154 -41.64 -39.07 2.58
N TYR A 155 -41.78 -38.49 1.38
CA TYR A 155 -42.77 -38.96 0.41
C TYR A 155 -42.30 -40.31 -0.16
N ILE A 156 -42.93 -41.40 0.29
CA ILE A 156 -43.03 -42.68 -0.43
C ILE A 156 -44.45 -42.79 -0.98
#